data_AF-A0A1S3PXW5-F1
#
_entry.id   AF-A0A1S3PXW5-F1
#
_cell.length_a   1.000
_cell.length_b   1.000
_cell.length_c   1.000
_cell.angle_alpha   90.00
_cell.angle_beta   90.00
_cell.angle_gamma   90.00
#
_symmetry.space_group_name_H-M   'P 1'
#
loop_
_entity.id
_entity.type
_entity.pdbx_description
1 polymer ?
#
loop_
_entity_poly.entity_id
_entity_poly.type
_entity_poly.pdbx_seq_one_letter_code
_entity_poly.pdbx_strand_id
1 'polypeptide(L)' 'SAKCPLYHLTSLCRSLYRDILFLCLVALGKDNIDIDAFDREYKMAYDHLSPNLVKLTHNCDRPPSTGVMECRKTFGEPYL' A
#
# COMPACT_ATOMS: atom_id res chain seq x y z
N SER A 1 -13.17 9.67 -10.86
CA SER A 1 -13.35 8.25 -10.50
C SER A 1 -12.85 7.34 -11.61
N ALA A 2 -11.59 6.89 -11.55
CA ALA A 2 -11.09 5.87 -12.46
C ALA A 2 -11.34 4.49 -11.82
N LYS A 3 -12.31 3.76 -12.36
CA LYS A 3 -12.63 2.38 -11.99
C LYS A 3 -11.61 1.48 -12.70
N CYS A 4 -10.93 0.60 -11.95
CA CYS A 4 -9.96 -0.37 -12.50
C CYS A 4 -10.66 -1.24 -13.56
N PRO A 5 -10.22 -1.24 -14.84
CA PRO A 5 -10.93 -1.91 -15.93
C PRO A 5 -10.68 -3.43 -16.02
N LEU A 6 -10.18 -4.09 -14.96
CA LEU A 6 -9.92 -5.54 -14.95
C LEU A 6 -11.14 -6.40 -14.55
N TYR A 7 -12.33 -6.01 -14.99
CA TYR A 7 -13.60 -6.53 -14.47
C TYR A 7 -13.99 -7.95 -14.91
N HIS A 8 -13.08 -8.82 -15.36
CA HIS A 8 -13.55 -10.14 -15.82
C HIS A 8 -12.82 -11.43 -15.46
N LEU A 9 -11.69 -11.48 -14.73
CA LEU A 9 -11.16 -12.82 -14.35
C LEU A 9 -10.37 -13.00 -13.04
N THR A 10 -10.26 -12.02 -12.13
CA THR A 10 -9.68 -12.28 -10.79
C THR A 10 -10.33 -11.42 -9.71
N SER A 11 -10.72 -12.03 -8.60
CA SER A 11 -11.54 -11.45 -7.53
C SER A 11 -10.85 -10.43 -6.59
N LEU A 12 -9.70 -9.82 -6.91
CA LEU A 12 -8.88 -9.16 -5.88
C LEU A 12 -7.88 -8.12 -6.42
N CYS A 13 -8.27 -6.88 -6.71
CA CYS A 13 -7.27 -5.83 -6.98
C CYS A 13 -6.54 -5.46 -5.67
N ARG A 14 -5.47 -6.19 -5.34
CA ARG A 14 -4.52 -5.80 -4.29
C ARG A 14 -3.69 -4.64 -4.81
N SER A 15 -3.60 -3.58 -4.00
CA SER A 15 -2.68 -2.47 -4.24
C SER A 15 -1.23 -2.96 -4.14
N LEU A 16 -0.33 -2.35 -4.92
CA LEU A 16 1.12 -2.56 -4.79
C LEU A 16 1.60 -2.36 -3.35
N TYR A 17 1.02 -1.39 -2.63
CA TYR A 17 1.28 -1.18 -1.20
C TYR A 17 1.08 -2.45 -0.37
N ARG A 18 -0.07 -3.12 -0.53
CA ARG A 18 -0.40 -4.34 0.21
C ARG A 18 0.45 -5.54 -0.22
N ASP A 19 0.81 -5.64 -1.49
CA ASP A 19 1.66 -6.73 -1.98
C ASP A 19 3.09 -6.60 -1.48
N ILE A 20 3.65 -5.38 -1.53
CA ILE A 20 5.01 -5.11 -1.02
C ILE A 20 5.04 -5.23 0.51
N LEU A 21 4.04 -4.71 1.22
CA LEU A 21 3.94 -4.88 2.67
C LEU A 21 3.86 -6.36 3.05
N PHE A 22 3.03 -7.14 2.37
CA PHE A 22 2.94 -8.58 2.60
C PHE A 22 4.28 -9.29 2.35
N LEU A 23 4.95 -8.95 1.25
CA LEU A 23 6.27 -9.50 0.96
C LEU A 23 7.29 -9.18 2.06
N CYS A 24 7.35 -7.92 2.53
CA CYS A 24 8.22 -7.53 3.63
C CYS A 24 7.90 -8.30 4.92
N LEU A 25 6.63 -8.39 5.29
CA LEU A 25 6.19 -9.09 6.49
C LEU A 25 6.51 -10.59 6.45
N VAL A 26 6.31 -11.25 5.31
CA VAL A 26 6.59 -12.68 5.16
C VAL A 26 8.10 -12.95 5.06
N ALA A 27 8.85 -12.11 4.34
CA ALA A 27 10.28 -12.33 4.14
C ALA A 27 11.12 -11.98 5.38
N LEU A 28 10.73 -10.95 6.13
CA LEU A 28 11.50 -10.43 7.26
C LEU A 28 10.89 -10.80 8.62
N GLY A 29 9.62 -11.22 8.64
CA GLY A 29 8.87 -11.49 9.87
C GLY A 29 8.26 -10.21 10.45
N LYS A 30 7.01 -10.31 10.95
CA LYS A 30 6.24 -9.17 11.47
C LYS A 30 6.98 -8.42 12.59
N ASP A 31 7.65 -9.14 13.49
CA ASP A 31 8.34 -8.55 14.64
C ASP A 31 9.63 -7.78 14.25
N ASN A 32 10.08 -7.91 12.99
CA ASN A 32 11.27 -7.23 12.47
C ASN A 32 10.91 -6.02 11.59
N ILE A 33 9.62 -5.70 11.42
CA ILE A 33 9.16 -4.61 10.57
C ILE A 33 8.42 -3.56 11.40
N ASP A 34 8.96 -2.36 11.45
CA ASP A 34 8.23 -1.16 11.87
C ASP A 34 7.31 -0.71 10.72
N ILE A 35 6.01 -0.91 10.90
CA ILE A 35 4.97 -0.55 9.91
C ILE A 35 4.94 0.95 9.63
N ASP A 36 5.16 1.79 10.65
CA ASP A 36 5.16 3.24 10.47
C ASP A 36 6.39 3.67 9.66
N ALA A 37 7.54 3.01 9.87
CA ALA A 37 8.72 3.22 9.03
C ALA A 37 8.48 2.76 7.59
N PHE A 38 7.92 1.57 7.39
CA PHE A 38 7.55 1.08 6.06
C PHE A 38 6.62 2.05 5.32
N ASP A 39 5.59 2.56 5.99
CA ASP A 39 4.63 3.48 5.38
C ASP A 39 5.27 4.79 4.93
N ARG A 40 6.23 5.33 5.70
CA ARG A 40 7.03 6.50 5.32
C ARG A 40 7.89 6.21 4.10
N GLU A 41 8.62 5.09 4.10
CA GLU A 41 9.50 4.71 2.99
C GLU A 41 8.72 4.45 1.71
N TYR A 42 7.57 3.75 1.80
CA TYR A 42 6.69 3.53 0.66
C TYR A 42 6.18 4.85 0.07
N LYS A 43 5.76 5.79 0.94
CA LYS A 43 5.34 7.12 0.50
C LYS A 43 6.47 7.84 -0.24
N MET A 44 7.68 7.86 0.33
CA MET A 44 8.84 8.51 -0.30
C MET A 44 9.17 7.87 -1.65
N ALA A 45 9.16 6.54 -1.74
CA ALA A 45 9.39 5.82 -2.99
C ALA A 45 8.30 6.12 -4.04
N TYR A 46 7.03 6.18 -3.63
CA TYR A 46 5.91 6.51 -4.52
C TYR A 46 5.99 7.97 -5.01
N ASP A 47 6.33 8.91 -4.13
CA ASP A 47 6.49 10.33 -4.49
C ASP A 47 7.67 10.55 -5.46
N HIS A 48 8.70 9.70 -5.41
CA HIS A 48 9.86 9.74 -6.30
C HIS A 48 9.62 9.07 -7.67
N LEU A 49 8.44 8.49 -7.91
CA LEU A 49 8.12 7.90 -9.21
C LEU A 49 8.14 8.99 -10.30
N SER A 50 8.79 8.68 -11.42
CA SER A 50 8.74 9.56 -12.58
C SER A 50 7.29 9.72 -13.09
N PRO A 51 6.93 10.84 -13.75
CA PRO A 51 5.56 11.07 -14.22
C PRO A 51 5.03 9.97 -15.15
N ASN A 52 5.90 9.32 -15.92
CA ASN A 52 5.52 8.22 -16.79
C ASN A 52 5.15 6.96 -15.99
N LEU A 53 5.85 6.69 -14.89
CA LEU A 53 5.57 5.56 -14.03
C LEU A 53 4.32 5.81 -13.16
N VAL A 54 4.11 7.05 -12.70
CA VAL A 54 2.89 7.45 -11.99
C VAL A 54 1.64 7.17 -12.83
N LYS A 55 1.68 7.40 -14.14
CA LYS A 55 0.55 7.11 -15.07
C LYS A 55 0.21 5.62 -15.16
N LEU A 56 1.15 4.73 -14.81
CA LEU A 56 0.93 3.28 -14.80
C LEU A 56 0.36 2.79 -13.46
N THR A 57 0.38 3.62 -12.42
CA THR A 57 -0.18 3.27 -11.11
C THR A 57 -1.69 3.46 -11.06
N HIS A 58 -2.35 2.71 -10.18
CA HIS A 58 -3.75 2.87 -9.85
C HIS A 58 -3.94 3.66 -8.54
N ASN A 59 -5.16 4.16 -8.32
CA ASN A 59 -5.48 4.90 -7.10
C ASN A 59 -5.27 4.07 -5.82
N CYS A 60 -5.45 2.74 -5.91
CA CYS A 60 -5.21 1.85 -4.79
C CYS A 60 -3.71 1.69 -4.45
N ASP A 61 -2.80 1.96 -5.39
CA ASP A 61 -1.35 1.89 -5.18
C ASP A 61 -0.80 3.09 -4.42
N ARG A 62 -1.63 4.11 -4.17
CA ARG A 62 -1.20 5.27 -3.39
C ARG A 62 -0.91 4.87 -1.95
N PRO A 63 0.05 5.53 -1.29
CA PRO A 63 0.28 5.36 0.14
C PRO A 63 -1.01 5.62 0.94
N PRO A 64 -1.17 4.97 2.11
CA PRO A 64 -2.28 5.26 3.02
C PRO A 64 -2.36 6.76 3.32
N SER A 65 -3.58 7.31 3.31
CA SER A 65 -3.77 8.71 3.68
C SER A 65 -3.53 8.93 5.17
N THR A 66 -3.24 10.17 5.58
CA THR A 66 -3.10 10.53 6.99
C THR A 66 -4.30 10.07 7.83
N GLY A 67 -5.53 10.22 7.31
CA GLY A 67 -6.73 9.72 8.01
C GLY A 67 -6.72 8.21 8.23
N VAL A 68 -6.26 7.43 7.24
CA VAL A 68 -6.11 5.96 7.39
C VAL A 68 -5.04 5.61 8.42
N MET A 69 -3.92 6.35 8.44
CA MET A 69 -2.86 6.17 9.43
C MET A 69 -3.38 6.42 10.86
N GLU A 70 -4.12 7.51 11.07
CA GLU A 70 -4.70 7.84 12.38
C GLU A 70 -5.78 6.83 12.80
N CYS A 71 -6.57 6.29 11.87
CA CYS A 71 -7.49 5.19 12.16
C CYS A 71 -6.74 3.96 12.71
N ARG A 72 -5.58 3.58 12.14
CA ARG A 72 -4.79 2.44 12.64
C ARG A 72 -4.26 2.69 14.05
N LYS A 73 -3.83 3.91 14.37
CA LYS A 73 -3.39 4.25 15.73
C LYS A 73 -4.53 4.19 16.74
N THR A 74 -5.73 4.61 16.33
CA THR A 74 -6.91 4.67 17.20
C THR A 74 -7.52 3.28 17.42
N PHE A 75 -7.66 2.48 16.35
CA PHE A 75 -8.37 1.21 16.37
C PHE A 75 -7.44 -0.02 16.41
N GLY A 76 -6.13 0.19 16.38
CA GLY A 76 -5.15 -0.87 16.22
C GLY A 76 -4.96 -1.28 14.76
N GLU A 77 -3.98 -2.17 14.54
CA GLU A 77 -3.76 -2.74 13.22
C GLU A 77 -4.97 -3.57 12.78
N PRO A 78 -5.46 -3.43 11.53
CA PRO A 78 -6.46 -4.35 11.02
C PRO A 78 -5.88 -5.76 11.04
N TYR A 79 -6.52 -6.66 11.80
CA TYR A 79 -6.17 -8.06 11.83
C TYR A 79 -6.26 -8.60 10.40
N LEU A 80 -5.13 -9.10 9.89
CA LEU A 80 -5.01 -9.78 8.60
C LEU A 80 -5.34 -11.26 8.74
#